data_AF-A0A0F5YA27-F1
#
_entry.id   AF-A0A0F5YA27-F1
#
_cell.length_a   1.000
_cell.length_b   1.000
_cell.length_c   1.000
_cell.angle_alpha   90.00
_cell.angle_beta   90.00
_cell.angle_gamma   90.00
#
_symmetry.space_group_name_H-M   'P 1'
#
loop_
_entity.id
_entity.type
_entity.pdbx_description
1 polymer ?
#
loop_
_entity_poly.entity_id
_entity_poly.type
_entity_poly.pdbx_seq_one_letter_code
_entity_poly.pdbx_strand_id
1 'polypeptide(L)' 'MAKKYMGEVKNPEGSPYSYYWDEDTGEVFVSNDSAGKASSSEEAWRKANFYVTTLQKWKD' A
#
# COMPACT_ATOMS: atom_id res chain seq x y z
N MET A 1 -6.33 -14.26 8.01
CA MET A 1 -4.89 -14.30 7.68
C MET A 1 -4.19 -13.06 8.22
N ALA A 2 -2.86 -13.00 8.17
CA ALA A 2 -2.06 -11.86 8.61
C ALA A 2 -1.54 -11.08 7.40
N LYS A 3 -1.66 -9.75 7.45
CA LYS A 3 -1.08 -8.82 6.48
C LYS A 3 0.39 -9.19 6.19
N LYS A 4 0.72 -9.43 4.93
CA LYS A 4 2.07 -9.79 4.50
C LYS A 4 2.88 -8.54 4.26
N TYR A 5 4.07 -8.46 4.84
CA TYR A 5 5.01 -7.39 4.52
C TYR A 5 5.47 -7.52 3.07
N MET A 6 5.25 -6.47 2.29
CA MET A 6 5.57 -6.45 0.86
C MET A 6 6.85 -5.66 0.57
N GLY A 7 7.16 -4.67 1.40
CA GLY A 7 8.35 -3.83 1.23
C GLY A 7 8.11 -2.40 1.70
N GLU A 8 8.89 -1.49 1.14
CA GLU A 8 8.82 -0.06 1.44
C GLU A 8 8.59 0.74 0.16
N VAL A 9 7.76 1.76 0.28
CA VAL A 9 7.47 2.77 -0.74
C VAL A 9 7.95 4.13 -0.23
N LYS A 10 8.37 5.01 -1.12
CA LYS A 10 8.93 6.32 -0.73
C LYS A 10 7.95 7.43 -1.06
N ASN A 11 7.77 8.35 -0.12
CA ASN A 11 7.04 9.58 -0.39
C ASN A 11 7.90 10.53 -1.27
N PRO A 12 7.34 11.64 -1.79
CA PRO A 12 8.07 12.58 -2.64
C PRO A 12 9.25 13.25 -1.93
N GLU A 13 9.22 13.29 -0.60
CA GLU A 13 10.32 13.79 0.24
C GLU A 13 11.43 12.75 0.47
N GLY A 14 11.27 11.52 -0.07
CA GLY A 14 12.23 10.43 0.04
C GLY A 14 12.11 9.61 1.34
N SER A 15 11.12 9.88 2.18
CA SER A 15 10.86 9.13 3.41
C SER A 15 10.28 7.75 3.08
N PRO A 16 10.84 6.66 3.62
CA PRO A 16 10.34 5.30 3.41
C PRO A 16 9.12 5.00 4.30
N TYR A 17 8.14 4.32 3.73
CA TYR A 17 6.93 3.85 4.39
C TYR A 17 6.77 2.36 4.10
N SER A 18 6.67 1.56 5.16
CA SER A 18 6.37 0.13 5.02
C SER A 18 4.95 -0.07 4.52
N TYR A 19 4.80 -0.95 3.54
CA TYR A 19 3.49 -1.38 3.07
C TYR A 19 3.32 -2.89 3.20
N TYR A 20 2.07 -3.26 3.43
CA TYR A 20 1.62 -4.61 3.64
C TYR A 20 0.47 -4.87 2.68
N TRP A 21 0.36 -6.11 2.22
CA TRP A 21 -0.77 -6.54 1.41
C TRP A 21 -1.31 -7.84 1.98
N ASP A 22 -2.63 -7.91 2.09
CA ASP A 22 -3.35 -9.11 2.44
C ASP A 22 -3.86 -9.74 1.15
N GLU A 23 -3.24 -10.84 0.73
CA GLU A 23 -3.56 -11.54 -0.53
C GLU A 23 -4.95 -12.19 -0.52
N ASP A 24 -5.52 -12.41 0.67
CA ASP A 24 -6.82 -13.08 0.86
C ASP A 24 -7.98 -12.09 0.66
N THR A 25 -7.88 -10.90 1.24
CA THR A 25 -8.88 -9.81 1.13
C THR A 25 -8.59 -8.81 0.02
N GLY A 26 -7.36 -8.81 -0.47
CA GLY A 26 -6.82 -7.82 -1.39
C GLY A 26 -6.43 -6.50 -0.72
N GLU A 27 -6.55 -6.33 0.61
CA GLU A 27 -6.30 -5.03 1.25
C GLU A 27 -4.83 -4.65 1.33
N VAL A 28 -4.54 -3.42 0.92
CA VAL A 28 -3.22 -2.80 0.96
C VAL A 28 -3.18 -1.84 2.13
N PHE A 29 -2.18 -1.99 2.99
CA PHE A 29 -1.97 -1.14 4.15
C PHE A 29 -0.62 -0.44 4.06
N VAL A 30 -0.58 0.86 4.29
CA VAL A 30 0.66 1.65 4.37
C VAL A 30 0.76 2.20 5.78
N SER A 31 1.84 1.86 6.51
CA SER A 31 2.12 2.42 7.85
C SER A 31 0.89 2.49 8.76
N ASN A 32 0.05 1.45 8.70
CA ASN A 32 -1.18 1.25 9.48
C ASN A 32 -2.49 1.88 8.94
N ASP A 33 -2.50 2.57 7.79
CA ASP A 33 -3.74 2.99 7.10
C ASP A 33 -4.01 2.16 5.85
N SER A 34 -5.30 1.97 5.52
CA SER A 34 -5.69 1.24 4.31
C SER A 34 -5.57 2.15 3.08
N ALA A 35 -4.67 1.79 2.17
CA ALA A 35 -4.41 2.48 0.91
C ALA A 35 -5.42 2.10 -0.20
N GLY A 36 -6.12 0.97 -0.04
CA GLY A 36 -7.12 0.46 -0.96
C GLY A 36 -7.06 -1.07 -1.12
N LYS A 37 -7.81 -1.62 -2.08
CA LYS A 37 -7.76 -3.05 -2.44
C LYS A 37 -7.00 -3.27 -3.74
N ALA A 38 -6.16 -4.29 -3.81
CA ALA A 38 -5.40 -4.69 -4.98
C ALA A 38 -5.63 -6.18 -5.26
N SER A 39 -5.67 -6.53 -6.55
CA SER A 39 -5.86 -7.93 -7.00
C SER A 39 -4.53 -8.62 -7.28
N SER A 40 -3.41 -7.90 -7.15
CA SER A 40 -2.06 -8.39 -7.46
C SER A 40 -1.01 -7.58 -6.69
N SER A 41 0.15 -8.19 -6.48
CA SER A 41 1.28 -7.56 -5.79
C SER A 41 1.76 -6.26 -6.45
N GLU A 42 1.74 -6.20 -7.78
CA GLU A 42 2.10 -5.01 -8.54
C GLU A 42 1.08 -3.87 -8.35
N GLU A 43 -0.22 -4.19 -8.37
CA GLU A 43 -1.27 -3.23 -8.03
C GLU A 43 -1.16 -2.78 -6.57
N ALA A 44 -0.82 -3.69 -5.65
CA ALA A 44 -0.64 -3.35 -4.25
C ALA A 44 0.48 -2.33 -4.06
N TRP A 45 1.60 -2.52 -4.74
CA TRP A 45 2.68 -1.55 -4.76
C TRP A 45 2.25 -0.21 -5.39
N ARG A 46 1.54 -0.22 -6.52
CA ARG A 46 1.03 1.01 -7.15
C ARG A 46 0.09 1.78 -6.22
N LYS A 47 -0.85 1.09 -5.56
CA LYS A 47 -1.80 1.69 -4.63
C LYS A 47 -1.12 2.23 -3.37
N ALA A 48 -0.18 1.46 -2.81
CA ALA A 48 0.66 1.91 -1.71
C ALA A 48 1.44 3.17 -2.12
N ASN A 49 2.18 3.13 -3.23
CA ASN A 49 2.99 4.24 -3.70
C ASN A 49 2.15 5.50 -3.98
N PHE A 50 0.98 5.35 -4.60
CA PHE A 50 0.05 6.46 -4.81
C PHE A 50 -0.43 7.05 -3.49
N TYR A 51 -0.80 6.21 -2.52
CA TYR A 51 -1.24 6.66 -1.21
C TYR A 51 -0.14 7.45 -0.48
N VAL A 52 1.10 6.97 -0.49
CA VAL A 52 2.20 7.67 0.20
C VAL A 52 2.60 8.96 -0.51
N THR A 53 2.41 9.03 -1.83
CA THR A 53 2.77 10.22 -2.61
C THR A 53 1.70 11.30 -2.59
N THR A 54 0.43 10.92 -2.45
CA THR A 54 -0.69 11.86 -2.48
C THR A 54 -1.34 12.09 -1.12
N LEU A 55 -1.06 11.21 -0.14
CA LEU A 55 -1.79 11.09 1.13
C LEU A 55 -3.31 10.90 0.91
N GLN A 56 -3.70 10.37 -0.25
CA GLN A 56 -5.09 10.09 -0.59
C GLN A 56 -5.31 8.59 -0.77
N LYS A 57 -6.44 8.11 -0.26
CA LYS A 57 -6.93 6.76 -0.55
C LYS A 57 -7.21 6.65 -2.03
N TRP A 58 -6.73 5.57 -2.66
CA TRP A 58 -7.09 5.29 -4.04
C TRP A 58 -8.61 5.06 -4.07
N LYS A 59 -9.35 6.04 -4.62
CA LYS A 59 -10.77 5.87 -4.91
C LYS A 59 -10.86 5.01 -6.17
N ASP A 60 -11.32 3.78 -5.98
CA ASP A 60 -11.77 2.92 -7.07
C ASP A 60 -13.04 3.51 -7.70
#